data_AF-A0A962S5I6-F1
#
_entry.id   AF-A0A962S5I6-F1
#
_cell.length_a   1.000
_cell.length_b   1.000
_cell.length_c   1.000
_cell.angle_alpha   90.00
_cell.angle_beta   90.00
_cell.angle_gamma   90.00
#
_symmetry.space_group_name_H-M   'P 1'
#
loop_
_entity.id
_entity.type
_entity.pdbx_description
1 polymer ?
#
loop_
_entity_poly.entity_id
_entity_poly.type
_entity_poly.pdbx_seq_one_letter_code
_entity_poly.pdbx_strand_id
1 'polypeptide(L)'
;GDYPVPMATSEAALVASYGRGARAANRAGGVSTAVLYEGVLRSPAFVFATLLEAGRFVEWVVAHVEALKSAAEATTRHGRLVSLEPVIDNNIAFLLCRYSTGDASGQNMVTIATDALCRHIVADCPIRPAAWYVEGNFSGDKKASGLGMITGRGRKVSASVVLPGEVVSRLLGTSMDAMLDYARVANLGSLLSGQLGAQAHYANGLAAIYIATGQ
;
A
#
# COMPACT_ATOMS: atom_id res chain seq x y z
N GLY A 1 2.21 -8.61 -23.11
CA GLY A 1 2.42 -9.97 -23.65
C GLY A 1 1.62 -10.95 -22.80
N ASP A 2 1.62 -12.22 -23.19
CA ASP A 2 0.96 -13.29 -22.46
C ASP A 2 1.89 -13.85 -21.39
N TYR A 3 1.36 -14.06 -20.18
CA TYR A 3 2.14 -14.54 -19.04
C TYR A 3 1.47 -15.76 -18.39
N PRO A 4 2.20 -16.87 -18.20
CA PRO A 4 1.78 -17.90 -17.26
C PRO A 4 1.98 -17.39 -15.82
N VAL A 5 0.90 -17.28 -15.05
CA VAL A 5 0.96 -16.78 -13.67
C VAL A 5 1.04 -17.95 -12.70
N PRO A 6 2.14 -18.10 -11.93
CA PRO A 6 2.25 -19.18 -10.95
C PRO A 6 1.35 -18.88 -9.74
N MET A 7 0.64 -19.90 -9.26
CA MET A 7 -0.25 -19.80 -8.10
C MET A 7 -0.05 -21.04 -7.21
N ALA A 8 0.38 -20.83 -5.97
CA ALA A 8 0.54 -21.88 -4.96
C ALA A 8 -0.57 -21.77 -3.92
N THR A 9 -1.43 -22.78 -3.82
CA THR A 9 -2.60 -22.77 -2.92
C THR A 9 -3.05 -24.18 -2.59
N SER A 10 -3.65 -24.35 -1.42
CA SER A 10 -4.40 -25.57 -1.04
C SER A 10 -5.92 -25.40 -1.18
N GLU A 11 -6.40 -24.21 -1.56
CA GLU A 11 -7.82 -23.96 -1.80
C GLU A 11 -8.24 -24.62 -3.13
N ALA A 12 -9.15 -25.58 -3.04
CA ALA A 12 -9.68 -26.25 -4.21
C ALA A 12 -10.34 -25.25 -5.17
N ALA A 13 -10.23 -25.51 -6.48
CA ALA A 13 -10.79 -24.70 -7.57
C ALA A 13 -10.26 -23.26 -7.70
N LEU A 14 -9.43 -22.72 -6.80
CA LEU A 14 -8.91 -21.35 -6.91
C LEU A 14 -8.18 -21.12 -8.24
N VAL A 15 -7.23 -21.98 -8.59
CA VAL A 15 -6.46 -21.90 -9.84
C VAL A 15 -7.38 -22.06 -11.06
N ALA A 16 -8.37 -22.95 -10.99
CA ALA A 16 -9.32 -23.16 -12.08
C ALA A 16 -10.23 -21.92 -12.28
N SER A 17 -10.66 -21.27 -11.20
CA SER A 17 -11.47 -20.05 -11.22
C SER A 17 -10.70 -18.87 -11.84
N TYR A 18 -9.47 -18.61 -11.37
CA TYR A 18 -8.61 -17.58 -11.96
C TYR A 18 -8.25 -17.91 -13.42
N GLY A 19 -8.02 -19.17 -13.76
CA GLY A 19 -7.78 -19.62 -15.13
C GLY A 19 -8.98 -19.37 -16.06
N ARG A 20 -10.20 -19.58 -15.57
CA ARG A 20 -11.44 -19.25 -16.30
C ARG A 20 -11.56 -17.75 -16.54
N GLY A 21 -11.28 -16.93 -15.54
CA GLY A 21 -11.26 -15.46 -15.65
C GLY A 21 -10.20 -14.96 -16.63
N ALA A 22 -8.97 -15.47 -16.55
CA ALA A 22 -7.89 -15.16 -17.48
C ALA A 22 -8.24 -15.54 -18.92
N ARG A 23 -8.86 -16.72 -19.12
CA ARG A 23 -9.35 -17.13 -20.45
C ARG A 23 -10.40 -16.18 -21.01
N ALA A 24 -11.33 -15.72 -20.17
CA ALA A 24 -12.34 -14.74 -20.59
C ALA A 24 -11.69 -13.40 -20.99
N ALA A 25 -10.74 -12.90 -20.19
CA ALA A 25 -10.01 -11.67 -20.48
C ALA A 25 -9.16 -11.78 -21.75
N ASN A 26 -8.46 -12.90 -21.96
CA ASN A 26 -7.66 -13.11 -23.18
C ASN A 26 -8.53 -13.14 -24.45
N ARG A 27 -9.72 -13.73 -24.37
CA ARG A 27 -10.71 -13.72 -25.47
C ARG A 27 -11.29 -12.33 -25.74
N ALA A 28 -11.14 -11.41 -24.80
CA ALA A 28 -11.58 -10.03 -24.88
C ALA A 28 -10.47 -9.04 -25.30
N GLY A 29 -9.29 -9.54 -25.70
CA GLY A 29 -8.16 -8.70 -26.09
C GLY A 29 -7.15 -8.39 -24.97
N GLY A 30 -7.32 -9.02 -23.81
CA GLY A 30 -6.41 -8.88 -22.67
C GLY A 30 -6.84 -7.82 -21.66
N VAL A 31 -6.03 -7.66 -20.61
CA VAL A 31 -6.26 -6.72 -19.51
C VAL A 31 -5.29 -5.55 -19.64
N SER A 32 -5.81 -4.33 -19.66
CA SER A 32 -5.01 -3.11 -19.55
C SER A 32 -4.66 -2.89 -18.09
N THR A 33 -3.39 -2.61 -17.78
CA THR A 33 -2.93 -2.39 -16.40
C THR A 33 -2.01 -1.18 -16.31
N ALA A 34 -2.01 -0.51 -15.17
CA ALA A 34 -1.11 0.60 -14.88
C ALA A 34 -0.74 0.63 -13.39
N VAL A 35 0.55 0.87 -13.11
CA VAL A 35 0.99 1.28 -11.78
C VAL A 35 0.69 2.77 -11.64
N LEU A 36 -0.25 3.11 -10.77
CA LEU A 36 -0.67 4.48 -10.51
C LEU A 36 0.23 5.16 -9.48
N TYR A 37 0.85 4.36 -8.61
CA TYR A 37 1.68 4.86 -7.53
C TYR A 37 2.65 3.80 -7.03
N GLU A 38 3.85 4.22 -6.63
CA GLU A 38 4.83 3.37 -5.97
C GLU A 38 5.46 4.13 -4.80
N GLY A 39 5.42 3.52 -3.61
CA GLY A 39 6.01 4.09 -2.42
C GLY A 39 5.83 3.21 -1.19
N VAL A 40 6.93 2.82 -0.56
CA VAL A 40 6.95 2.11 0.72
C VAL A 40 6.93 3.13 1.85
N LEU A 41 6.07 2.91 2.83
CA LEU A 41 5.83 3.85 3.93
C LEU A 41 6.41 3.31 5.24
N ARG A 42 7.12 4.18 5.97
CA ARG A 42 7.51 4.00 7.37
C ARG A 42 7.06 5.24 8.15
N SER A 43 6.54 5.05 9.37
CA SER A 43 5.99 6.14 10.16
C SER A 43 6.55 6.20 11.56
N PRO A 44 7.73 6.82 11.77
CA PRO A 44 8.24 7.06 13.11
C PRO A 44 7.29 7.96 13.90
N ALA A 45 7.29 7.77 15.22
CA ALA A 45 6.51 8.55 16.16
C ALA A 45 7.42 9.21 17.20
N PHE A 46 7.14 10.46 17.54
CA PHE A 46 7.86 11.27 18.51
C PHE A 46 6.89 11.78 19.58
N VAL A 47 7.21 11.56 20.85
CA VAL A 47 6.37 11.94 21.99
C VAL A 47 6.99 13.15 22.70
N PHE A 48 6.20 14.18 22.95
CA PHE A 48 6.61 15.44 23.59
C PHE A 48 5.88 15.65 24.92
N ALA A 49 6.29 16.64 25.70
CA ALA A 49 5.58 16.96 26.94
C ALA A 49 4.26 17.70 26.67
N THR A 50 4.20 18.47 25.59
CA THR A 50 3.04 19.31 25.26
C THR A 50 2.73 19.32 23.76
N LEU A 51 1.48 19.65 23.42
CA LEU A 51 1.06 19.92 22.04
C LEU A 51 1.88 21.06 21.41
N LEU A 52 2.26 22.08 22.18
CA LEU A 52 3.06 23.20 21.69
C LEU A 52 4.46 22.75 21.23
N GLU A 53 5.10 21.87 22.01
CA GLU A 53 6.38 21.27 21.62
C GLU A 53 6.24 20.43 20.36
N ALA A 54 5.21 19.57 20.29
CA ALA A 54 4.95 18.77 19.09
C ALA A 54 4.70 19.65 17.85
N GLY A 55 4.00 20.78 17.99
CA GLY A 55 3.82 21.77 16.92
C GLY A 55 5.13 22.40 16.46
N ARG A 56 5.97 22.89 17.39
CA ARG A 56 7.30 23.46 17.09
C ARG A 56 8.24 22.44 16.46
N PHE A 57 8.13 21.19 16.87
CA PHE A 57 8.85 20.07 16.25
C PHE A 57 8.45 19.91 14.77
N VAL A 58 7.15 19.91 14.47
CA VAL A 58 6.65 19.82 13.10
C VAL A 58 7.13 21.00 12.26
N GLU A 59 7.07 22.23 12.78
CA GLU A 59 7.62 23.42 12.11
C GLU A 59 9.10 23.24 11.77
N TRP A 60 9.90 22.73 12.72
CA TRP A 60 11.31 22.46 12.49
C TRP A 60 11.51 21.38 11.41
N VAL A 61 10.76 20.28 11.44
CA VAL A 61 10.84 19.21 10.44
C VAL A 61 10.56 19.75 9.04
N VAL A 62 9.50 20.56 8.87
CA VAL A 62 9.14 21.17 7.59
C VAL A 62 10.24 22.12 7.08
N ALA A 63 10.88 22.87 7.97
CA ALA A 63 11.98 23.76 7.61
C ALA A 63 13.28 23.01 7.23
N HIS A 64 13.44 21.74 7.63
CA HIS A 64 14.68 20.97 7.45
C HIS A 64 14.49 19.70 6.59
N VAL A 65 13.43 19.62 5.79
CA VAL A 65 13.11 18.43 4.96
C VAL A 65 14.29 17.97 4.10
N GLU A 66 15.04 18.89 3.49
CA GLU A 66 16.17 18.52 2.61
C GLU A 66 17.34 17.90 3.38
N ALA A 67 17.63 18.39 4.59
CA ALA A 67 18.64 17.80 5.46
C ALA A 67 18.22 16.40 5.93
N LEU A 68 16.94 16.25 6.32
CA LEU A 68 16.35 14.98 6.73
C LEU A 68 16.33 13.95 5.61
N LYS A 69 15.97 14.38 4.40
CA LYS A 69 16.05 13.59 3.17
C LYS A 69 17.47 13.14 2.90
N SER A 70 18.45 14.04 2.98
CA SER A 70 19.86 13.72 2.79
C SER A 70 20.35 12.68 3.80
N ALA A 71 19.98 12.81 5.07
CA ALA A 71 20.32 11.87 6.12
C ALA A 71 19.73 10.46 5.86
N ALA A 72 18.47 10.39 5.41
CA ALA A 72 17.83 9.12 5.08
C ALA A 72 18.49 8.46 3.86
N GLU A 73 18.69 9.23 2.79
CA GLU A 73 19.21 8.74 1.51
C GLU A 73 20.71 8.36 1.58
N ALA A 74 21.48 8.92 2.51
CA ALA A 74 22.87 8.52 2.75
C ALA A 74 23.03 7.03 3.13
N THR A 75 21.95 6.38 3.60
CA THR A 75 21.96 4.97 3.98
C THR A 75 21.78 3.99 2.82
N THR A 76 21.46 4.48 1.62
CA THR A 76 21.02 3.64 0.50
C THR A 76 21.41 4.21 -0.85
N ARG A 77 21.79 3.33 -1.78
CA ARG A 77 22.08 3.73 -3.18
C ARG A 77 20.83 3.78 -4.05
N HIS A 78 19.78 3.07 -3.65
CA HIS A 78 18.57 2.85 -4.46
C HIS A 78 17.33 3.55 -3.91
N GLY A 79 17.30 3.82 -2.60
CA GLY A 79 16.16 4.46 -1.95
C GLY A 79 16.17 5.97 -2.15
N ARG A 80 14.98 6.55 -2.31
CA ARG A 80 14.78 8.01 -2.27
C ARG A 80 13.60 8.32 -1.35
N LEU A 81 13.75 9.32 -0.47
CA LEU A 81 12.64 9.84 0.31
C LEU A 81 11.81 10.75 -0.61
N VAL A 82 10.66 10.24 -1.04
CA VAL A 82 9.74 10.89 -1.99
C VAL A 82 8.88 11.93 -1.28
N SER A 83 8.41 11.62 -0.07
CA SER A 83 7.66 12.56 0.76
C SER A 83 7.93 12.34 2.25
N LEU A 84 7.80 13.43 3.01
CA LEU A 84 7.88 13.46 4.47
C LEU A 84 6.69 14.29 4.97
N GLU A 85 5.65 13.61 5.43
CA GLU A 85 4.38 14.25 5.79
C GLU A 85 4.15 14.15 7.31
N PRO A 86 4.22 15.25 8.07
CA PRO A 86 3.94 15.22 9.50
C PRO A 86 2.44 15.09 9.78
N VAL A 87 2.09 14.27 10.77
CA VAL A 87 0.74 14.15 11.34
C VAL A 87 0.86 14.28 12.85
N ILE A 88 0.08 15.17 13.45
CA ILE A 88 0.13 15.44 14.89
C ILE A 88 -1.22 15.11 15.53
N ASP A 89 -1.15 14.45 16.68
CA ASP A 89 -2.28 14.30 17.59
C ASP A 89 -1.81 14.53 19.02
N ASN A 90 -2.37 15.55 19.67
CA ASN A 90 -1.94 16.03 20.99
C ASN A 90 -0.41 16.22 21.06
N ASN A 91 0.27 15.52 21.98
CA ASN A 91 1.71 15.62 22.20
C ASN A 91 2.52 14.58 21.38
N ILE A 92 1.91 13.96 20.37
CA ILE A 92 2.57 12.94 19.54
C ILE A 92 2.60 13.41 18.08
N ALA A 93 3.78 13.38 17.48
CA ALA A 93 3.97 13.64 16.06
C ALA A 93 4.43 12.35 15.34
N PHE A 94 3.68 11.94 14.33
CA PHE A 94 4.07 10.93 13.36
C PHE A 94 4.69 11.61 12.14
N LEU A 95 5.73 11.02 11.56
CA LEU A 95 6.25 11.46 10.26
C LEU A 95 6.02 10.36 9.24
N LEU A 96 5.15 10.57 8.27
CA LEU A 96 4.92 9.61 7.19
C LEU A 96 6.07 9.74 6.18
N CYS A 97 7.08 8.88 6.35
CA CYS A 97 8.27 8.84 5.52
C CYS A 97 8.04 7.86 4.37
N ARG A 98 7.95 8.38 3.15
CA ARG A 98 7.66 7.56 1.99
C ARG A 98 8.84 7.46 1.05
N TYR A 99 9.16 6.24 0.65
CA TYR A 99 10.32 5.96 -0.15
C TYR A 99 9.99 5.24 -1.45
N SER A 100 10.69 5.59 -2.53
CA SER A 100 10.87 4.66 -3.64
C SER A 100 12.01 3.70 -3.30
N THR A 101 11.91 2.45 -3.75
CA THR A 101 12.79 1.36 -3.29
C THR A 101 13.38 0.54 -4.45
N GLY A 102 13.25 1.02 -5.68
CA GLY A 102 13.57 0.26 -6.89
C GLY A 102 12.73 -1.02 -6.95
N ASP A 103 13.36 -2.14 -7.31
CA ASP A 103 12.67 -3.44 -7.41
C ASP A 103 12.51 -4.18 -6.08
N ALA A 104 13.10 -3.67 -4.99
CA ALA A 104 12.98 -4.29 -3.68
C ALA A 104 11.64 -3.95 -3.01
N SER A 105 11.04 -4.91 -2.29
CA SER A 105 9.91 -4.66 -1.37
C SER A 105 10.26 -3.61 -0.29
N GLY A 106 11.55 -3.44 0.01
CA GLY A 106 12.07 -2.22 0.63
C GLY A 106 11.93 -2.10 2.14
N GLN A 107 11.28 -3.03 2.84
CA GLN A 107 10.96 -2.92 4.27
C GLN A 107 12.18 -2.64 5.17
N ASN A 108 13.28 -3.38 4.98
CA ASN A 108 14.50 -3.18 5.77
C ASN A 108 15.19 -1.86 5.41
N MET A 109 15.24 -1.55 4.11
CA MET A 109 15.87 -0.33 3.60
C MET A 109 15.18 0.91 4.17
N VAL A 110 13.84 0.99 4.11
CA VAL A 110 13.11 2.15 4.64
C VAL A 110 13.23 2.28 6.15
N THR A 111 13.36 1.17 6.88
CA THR A 111 13.58 1.20 8.33
C THR A 111 14.95 1.80 8.67
N ILE A 112 16.01 1.39 7.96
CA ILE A 112 17.36 1.93 8.16
C ILE A 112 17.42 3.41 7.79
N ALA A 113 16.84 3.79 6.64
CA ALA A 113 16.79 5.17 6.19
C ALA A 113 16.02 6.06 7.16
N THR A 114 14.86 5.60 7.64
CA THR A 114 14.07 6.32 8.64
C THR A 114 14.78 6.41 9.99
N ASP A 115 15.49 5.37 10.44
CA ASP A 115 16.27 5.41 11.67
C ASP A 115 17.38 6.48 11.60
N ALA A 116 18.09 6.57 10.47
CA ALA A 116 19.08 7.63 10.25
C ALA A 116 18.45 9.03 10.26
N LEU A 117 17.30 9.20 9.61
CA LEU A 117 16.51 10.44 9.66
C LEU A 117 16.13 10.79 11.11
N CYS A 118 15.64 9.82 11.89
CA CYS A 118 15.24 10.02 13.29
C CYS A 118 16.43 10.38 14.18
N ARG A 119 17.61 9.76 13.96
CA ARG A 119 18.83 10.13 14.68
C ARG A 119 19.30 11.54 14.36
N HIS A 120 19.21 11.96 13.10
CA HIS A 120 19.51 13.33 12.70
C HIS A 120 18.57 14.33 13.39
N ILE A 121 17.26 14.03 13.42
CA ILE A 121 16.27 14.81 14.19
C ILE A 121 16.68 14.95 15.66
N VAL A 122 16.98 13.83 16.33
CA VAL A 122 17.28 13.85 17.76
C VAL A 122 18.57 14.60 18.08
N ALA A 123 19.55 14.59 17.16
CA ALA A 123 20.76 15.38 17.31
C ALA A 123 20.46 16.89 17.18
N ASP A 124 19.79 17.29 16.10
CA ASP A 124 19.80 18.69 15.64
C ASP A 124 18.54 19.48 16.00
N CYS A 125 17.40 18.82 16.25
CA CYS A 125 16.14 19.50 16.56
C CYS A 125 16.16 20.05 18.01
N PRO A 126 16.02 21.38 18.23
CA PRO A 126 16.07 21.95 19.57
C PRO A 126 14.93 21.48 20.49
N ILE A 127 13.83 21.00 19.91
CA ILE A 127 12.71 20.44 20.65
C ILE A 127 12.98 18.95 20.90
N ARG A 128 13.27 18.59 22.15
CA ARG A 128 13.65 17.23 22.50
C ARG A 128 12.42 16.36 22.75
N PRO A 129 12.23 15.26 22.00
CA PRO A 129 11.18 14.29 22.32
C PRO A 129 11.53 13.55 23.62
N ALA A 130 10.52 13.24 24.43
CA ALA A 130 10.65 12.37 25.60
C ALA A 130 10.92 10.91 25.18
N ALA A 131 10.36 10.48 24.05
CA ALA A 131 10.61 9.19 23.43
C ALA A 131 10.37 9.25 21.92
N TRP A 132 10.99 8.36 21.17
CA TRP A 132 10.67 8.14 19.77
C TRP A 132 10.76 6.68 19.37
N TYR A 133 10.01 6.31 18.34
CA TYR A 133 9.92 4.96 17.81
C TYR A 133 10.07 5.03 16.28
N VAL A 134 10.85 4.14 15.69
CA VAL A 134 11.03 4.08 14.22
C VAL A 134 9.73 3.72 13.47
N GLU A 135 8.78 3.08 14.17
CA GLU A 135 7.47 2.70 13.66
C GLU A 135 6.40 2.89 14.75
N GLY A 136 5.51 3.87 14.55
CA GLY A 136 4.36 4.20 15.39
C GLY A 136 3.06 3.51 14.96
N ASN A 137 3.13 2.53 14.06
CA ASN A 137 2.02 1.76 13.49
C ASN A 137 1.09 2.54 12.55
N PHE A 138 1.40 3.81 12.25
CA PHE A 138 0.61 4.65 11.33
C PHE A 138 0.74 4.21 9.87
N SER A 139 1.86 3.55 9.51
CA SER A 139 2.13 3.04 8.16
C SER A 139 1.18 1.92 7.74
N GLY A 140 0.52 1.28 8.71
CA GLY A 140 -0.35 0.13 8.49
C GLY A 140 0.39 -1.12 8.01
N ASP A 141 1.71 -1.22 8.23
CA ASP A 141 2.47 -2.39 7.78
C ASP A 141 1.92 -3.69 8.37
N LYS A 142 1.38 -4.54 7.49
CA LYS A 142 0.70 -5.81 7.80
C LYS A 142 -0.60 -5.65 8.58
N LYS A 143 -1.23 -4.47 8.54
CA LYS A 143 -2.55 -4.20 9.15
C LYS A 143 -3.48 -3.60 8.11
N ALA A 144 -4.75 -3.98 8.15
CA ALA A 144 -5.78 -3.32 7.38
C ALA A 144 -5.93 -1.87 7.86
N SER A 145 -5.79 -0.88 6.96
CA SER A 145 -5.87 0.54 7.30
C SER A 145 -6.52 1.36 6.19
N GLY A 146 -7.31 2.36 6.58
CA GLY A 146 -7.89 3.32 5.64
C GLY A 146 -6.83 4.16 4.91
N LEU A 147 -5.73 4.50 5.59
CA LEU A 147 -4.61 5.22 4.99
C LEU A 147 -4.01 4.45 3.80
N GLY A 148 -3.79 3.14 3.96
CA GLY A 148 -3.29 2.27 2.89
C GLY A 148 -4.27 2.19 1.72
N MET A 149 -5.58 2.16 1.98
CA MET A 149 -6.61 2.15 0.93
C MET A 149 -6.64 3.46 0.12
N ILE A 150 -6.49 4.61 0.78
CA ILE A 150 -6.58 5.93 0.14
C ILE A 150 -5.28 6.25 -0.60
N THR A 151 -4.17 6.25 0.14
CA THR A 151 -2.87 6.76 -0.34
C THR A 151 -2.03 5.71 -1.06
N GLY A 152 -2.31 4.43 -0.81
CA GLY A 152 -1.47 3.32 -1.29
C GLY A 152 -0.21 3.10 -0.45
N ARG A 153 0.23 1.85 -0.40
CA ARG A 153 1.50 1.42 0.21
C ARG A 153 2.11 0.30 -0.63
N GLY A 154 3.39 0.43 -0.98
CA GLY A 154 3.98 -0.43 -2.00
C GLY A 154 3.54 0.06 -3.38
N ARG A 155 2.81 -0.76 -4.13
CA ARG A 155 2.34 -0.42 -5.48
C ARG A 155 0.82 -0.28 -5.52
N LYS A 156 0.32 0.86 -5.99
CA LYS A 156 -1.10 1.06 -6.33
C LYS A 156 -1.28 0.74 -7.80
N VAL A 157 -2.12 -0.25 -8.11
CA VAL A 157 -2.33 -0.75 -9.47
C VAL A 157 -3.79 -0.60 -9.85
N SER A 158 -4.05 -0.28 -11.11
CA SER A 158 -5.37 -0.38 -11.72
C SER A 158 -5.34 -1.35 -12.90
N ALA A 159 -6.45 -2.06 -13.10
CA ALA A 159 -6.62 -3.03 -14.17
C ALA A 159 -8.04 -2.92 -14.76
N SER A 160 -8.17 -3.00 -16.08
CA SER A 160 -9.47 -2.96 -16.76
C SER A 160 -9.52 -3.86 -17.99
N VAL A 161 -10.72 -4.38 -18.28
CA VAL A 161 -11.02 -5.21 -19.46
C VAL A 161 -12.48 -4.99 -19.86
N VAL A 162 -12.76 -5.01 -21.16
CA VAL A 162 -14.12 -4.94 -21.71
C VAL A 162 -14.51 -6.32 -22.19
N LEU A 163 -15.43 -7.00 -21.49
CA LEU A 163 -15.86 -8.36 -21.86
C LEU A 163 -17.03 -8.31 -22.85
N PRO A 164 -16.92 -8.95 -24.03
CA PRO A 164 -18.07 -9.13 -24.93
C PRO A 164 -19.17 -9.98 -24.28
N GLY A 165 -20.43 -9.69 -24.57
CA GLY A 165 -21.57 -10.45 -24.01
C GLY A 165 -21.54 -11.95 -24.34
N GLU A 166 -20.99 -12.32 -25.51
CA GLU A 166 -20.78 -13.73 -25.87
C GLU A 166 -19.74 -14.43 -24.97
N VAL A 167 -18.68 -13.73 -24.57
CA VAL A 167 -17.67 -14.24 -23.64
C VAL A 167 -18.30 -14.45 -22.27
N VAL A 168 -19.09 -13.49 -21.79
CA VAL A 168 -19.78 -13.59 -20.50
C VAL A 168 -20.77 -14.76 -20.49
N SER A 169 -21.64 -14.85 -21.49
CA SER A 169 -22.62 -15.94 -21.58
C SER A 169 -21.99 -17.32 -21.73
N ARG A 170 -21.07 -17.50 -22.68
CA ARG A 170 -20.50 -18.83 -22.99
C ARG A 170 -19.41 -19.26 -22.03
N LEU A 171 -18.53 -18.35 -21.61
CA LEU A 171 -17.39 -18.70 -20.75
C LEU A 171 -17.69 -18.49 -19.28
N LEU A 172 -18.40 -17.43 -18.89
CA LEU A 172 -18.74 -17.16 -17.49
C LEU A 172 -20.10 -17.74 -17.07
N GLY A 173 -20.94 -18.16 -18.03
CA GLY A 173 -22.19 -18.88 -17.74
C GLY A 173 -23.23 -18.00 -17.05
N THR A 174 -23.23 -16.70 -17.35
CA THR A 174 -24.14 -15.71 -16.75
C THR A 174 -24.50 -14.61 -17.78
N SER A 175 -25.39 -13.69 -17.42
CA SER A 175 -25.71 -12.50 -18.23
C SER A 175 -25.06 -11.24 -17.64
N MET A 176 -24.94 -10.20 -18.47
CA MET A 176 -24.47 -8.88 -18.02
C MET A 176 -25.36 -8.31 -16.92
N ASP A 177 -26.69 -8.39 -17.10
CA ASP A 177 -27.66 -7.88 -16.13
C ASP A 177 -27.52 -8.58 -14.78
N ALA A 178 -27.40 -9.92 -14.76
CA ALA A 178 -27.20 -10.68 -13.53
C ALA A 178 -25.89 -10.31 -12.81
N MET A 179 -24.80 -10.05 -13.56
CA MET A 179 -23.55 -9.58 -12.96
C MET A 179 -23.70 -8.20 -12.32
N LEU A 180 -24.37 -7.26 -13.00
CA LEU A 180 -24.60 -5.90 -12.48
C LEU A 180 -25.54 -5.89 -11.28
N ASP A 181 -26.59 -6.71 -11.30
CA ASP A 181 -27.52 -6.86 -10.19
C ASP A 181 -26.83 -7.46 -8.96
N TYR A 182 -26.02 -8.51 -9.16
CA TYR A 182 -25.22 -9.06 -8.07
C TYR A 182 -24.23 -8.03 -7.51
N ALA A 183 -23.57 -7.23 -8.37
CA ALA A 183 -22.66 -6.18 -7.91
C ALA A 183 -23.36 -5.16 -6.99
N ARG A 184 -24.61 -4.79 -7.28
CA ARG A 184 -25.39 -3.91 -6.40
C ARG A 184 -25.63 -4.55 -5.03
N VAL A 185 -26.03 -5.81 -5.00
CA VAL A 185 -26.26 -6.56 -3.75
C VAL A 185 -24.96 -6.71 -2.95
N ALA A 186 -23.87 -7.11 -3.61
CA ALA A 186 -22.56 -7.28 -2.97
C ALA A 186 -22.00 -5.97 -2.43
N ASN A 187 -22.19 -4.85 -3.13
CA ASN A 187 -21.78 -3.52 -2.67
C ASN A 187 -22.54 -3.09 -1.42
N LEU A 188 -23.86 -3.31 -1.39
CA LEU A 188 -24.67 -3.04 -0.19
C LEU A 188 -24.21 -3.91 0.99
N GLY A 189 -23.98 -5.21 0.77
CA GLY A 189 -23.45 -6.11 1.80
C GLY A 189 -22.09 -5.68 2.33
N SER A 190 -21.20 -5.22 1.44
CA SER A 190 -19.87 -4.71 1.81
C SER A 190 -19.98 -3.45 2.68
N LEU A 191 -20.86 -2.52 2.32
CA LEU A 191 -21.11 -1.30 3.09
C LEU A 191 -21.67 -1.63 4.48
N LEU A 192 -22.72 -2.46 4.55
CA LEU A 192 -23.40 -2.80 5.81
C LEU A 192 -22.49 -3.57 6.77
N SER A 193 -21.53 -4.34 6.26
CA SER A 193 -20.58 -5.10 7.08
C SER A 193 -19.29 -4.35 7.41
N GLY A 194 -19.12 -3.11 6.93
CA GLY A 194 -17.93 -2.30 7.20
C GLY A 194 -16.67 -2.78 6.50
N GLN A 195 -16.79 -3.45 5.34
CA GLN A 195 -15.63 -3.92 4.58
C GLN A 195 -14.82 -2.75 3.99
N LEU A 196 -13.50 -2.92 3.93
CA LEU A 196 -12.60 -1.97 3.28
C LEU A 196 -12.55 -2.22 1.77
N GLY A 197 -13.43 -1.53 1.05
CA GLY A 197 -13.62 -1.68 -0.38
C GLY A 197 -14.60 -2.81 -0.74
N ALA A 198 -15.18 -2.73 -1.94
CA ALA A 198 -16.07 -3.76 -2.47
C ALA A 198 -15.28 -4.68 -3.40
N GLN A 199 -14.98 -5.89 -2.91
CA GLN A 199 -14.20 -6.89 -3.62
C GLN A 199 -14.75 -8.29 -3.29
N ALA A 200 -14.52 -9.26 -4.18
CA ALA A 200 -14.93 -10.64 -3.95
C ALA A 200 -13.88 -11.43 -3.16
N HIS A 201 -12.73 -11.72 -3.78
CA HIS A 201 -11.70 -12.58 -3.19
C HIS A 201 -10.27 -12.26 -3.68
N TYR A 202 -9.93 -10.98 -3.83
CA TYR A 202 -8.60 -10.57 -4.31
C TYR A 202 -7.44 -11.11 -3.43
N ALA A 203 -7.69 -11.35 -2.15
CA ALA A 203 -6.72 -11.84 -1.17
C ALA A 203 -6.29 -13.27 -1.50
N ASN A 204 -7.20 -14.12 -1.97
CA ASN A 204 -6.88 -15.50 -2.35
C ASN A 204 -5.91 -15.52 -3.54
N GLY A 205 -6.18 -14.71 -4.57
CA GLY A 205 -5.27 -14.60 -5.73
C GLY A 205 -3.91 -14.02 -5.36
N LEU A 206 -3.89 -12.95 -4.58
CA LEU A 206 -2.65 -12.32 -4.12
C LEU A 206 -1.81 -13.28 -3.25
N ALA A 207 -2.42 -13.96 -2.28
CA ALA A 207 -1.73 -14.92 -1.44
C ALA A 207 -1.12 -16.06 -2.27
N ALA A 208 -1.86 -16.59 -3.24
CA ALA A 208 -1.37 -17.68 -4.08
C ALA A 208 -0.16 -17.28 -4.94
N ILE A 209 -0.17 -16.04 -5.47
CA ILE A 209 0.96 -15.48 -6.23
C ILE A 209 2.14 -15.21 -5.29
N TYR A 210 1.89 -14.63 -4.11
CA TYR A 210 2.92 -14.29 -3.13
C TYR A 210 3.69 -15.53 -2.66
N ILE A 211 2.99 -16.60 -2.29
CA ILE A 211 3.61 -17.87 -1.91
C ILE A 211 4.44 -18.43 -3.06
N ALA A 212 3.92 -18.41 -4.28
CA ALA A 212 4.62 -18.92 -5.45
C ALA A 212 5.85 -18.09 -5.85
N THR A 213 5.95 -16.84 -5.41
CA THR A 213 6.99 -15.89 -5.82
C THR A 213 7.87 -15.40 -4.66
N GLY A 214 7.71 -15.97 -3.46
CA GLY A 214 8.56 -15.67 -2.30
C GLY A 214 8.38 -14.27 -1.71
N GLN A 215 7.15 -13.73 -1.71
CA GLN A 215 6.80 -12.51 -0.98
C GLN A 215 6.47 -12.81 0.48
#